data_AF-A0A0B6ZKQ0-F1
#
_entry.id   AF-A0A0B6ZKQ0-F1
#
_cell.length_a   1.000
_cell.length_b   1.000
_cell.length_c   1.000
_cell.angle_alpha   90.00
_cell.angle_beta   90.00
_cell.angle_gamma   90.00
#
_symmetry.space_group_name_H-M   'P 1'
#
loop_
_entity.id
_entity.type
_entity.pdbx_description
1 polymer ?
#
loop_
_entity_poly.entity_id
_entity_poly.type
_entity_poly.pdbx_seq_one_letter_code
_entity_poly.pdbx_strand_id
1 'polypeptide(L)'
;VGFPPQQFQDMSQNVHTIPDRSVQYTGGLYYQPIRHHWCYQQNQGDVEIWRPFSVLDSMNLEVSNSRCVQESSNNVIIQTNGGRFDVNVGSRLRTPVYWSSDPVPVRRCSWFFKREGDNRYIPYDENFAAQLENEYKKAMETGGWHRRLEFPGNVVIVMHNANVIVQFPATATPDEWGNVSGDQMRPRVVKRGVEDFATIEHGEREEVDHLVLIVPGIEDMFNNKGKSVEVLVDDLRTHALTLLNSHFTQAFQSKSVNRVEFLPVVWTQALQDGTLGLKEQVGSITLPS
;
A
#
# COMPACT_ATOMS: atom_id res chain seq x y z
N VAL A 1 84.65 -42.59 0.53
CA VAL A 1 83.76 -41.70 1.31
C VAL A 1 82.49 -41.54 0.51
N GLY A 2 81.50 -42.39 0.80
CA GLY A 2 80.17 -42.33 0.21
C GLY A 2 79.17 -41.85 1.26
N PHE A 3 78.12 -41.18 0.80
CA PHE A 3 76.79 -41.01 1.42
C PHE A 3 75.86 -40.40 0.35
N PRO A 4 74.52 -40.61 0.42
CA PRO A 4 73.73 -41.24 -0.65
C PRO A 4 72.69 -40.28 -1.27
N PRO A 5 71.95 -40.72 -2.31
CA PRO A 5 70.87 -39.95 -2.90
C PRO A 5 69.63 -39.95 -1.99
N GLN A 6 69.09 -38.76 -1.69
CA GLN A 6 67.85 -38.63 -0.93
C GLN A 6 66.65 -39.03 -1.80
N GLN A 7 65.92 -40.03 -1.30
CA GLN A 7 64.65 -40.50 -1.83
C GLN A 7 63.59 -39.40 -1.62
N PHE A 8 62.96 -38.95 -2.72
CA PHE A 8 61.68 -38.24 -2.64
C PHE A 8 60.61 -39.26 -2.25
N GLN A 9 60.13 -39.15 -1.02
CA GLN A 9 59.06 -39.98 -0.49
C GLN A 9 57.72 -39.38 -0.91
N ASP A 10 56.94 -40.23 -1.56
CA ASP A 10 55.59 -40.02 -2.04
C ASP A 10 54.66 -39.65 -0.86
N MET A 11 54.16 -38.41 -0.84
CA MET A 11 53.03 -38.01 0.02
C MET A 11 51.76 -37.98 -0.81
N SER A 12 51.28 -39.16 -1.14
CA SER A 12 49.86 -39.37 -1.38
C SER A 12 49.07 -39.05 -0.11
N GLN A 13 47.92 -38.37 -0.28
CA GLN A 13 46.83 -38.11 0.68
C GLN A 13 46.82 -36.73 1.36
N ASN A 14 46.19 -35.76 0.69
CA ASN A 14 44.87 -35.23 1.11
C ASN A 14 44.44 -34.10 0.15
N VAL A 15 43.84 -34.47 -0.98
CA VAL A 15 43.02 -33.51 -1.72
C VAL A 15 41.71 -33.40 -0.95
N HIS A 16 41.65 -32.45 -0.01
CA HIS A 16 40.36 -31.96 0.47
C HIS A 16 39.68 -31.28 -0.72
N THR A 17 38.73 -31.99 -1.31
CA THR A 17 37.77 -31.43 -2.25
C THR A 17 37.05 -30.30 -1.50
N ILE A 18 37.44 -29.07 -1.77
CA ILE A 18 36.69 -27.88 -1.37
C ILE A 18 35.30 -28.07 -1.99
N PRO A 19 34.20 -28.04 -1.21
CA PRO A 19 32.89 -28.08 -1.81
C PRO A 19 32.77 -26.83 -2.68
N ASP A 20 32.63 -27.06 -3.98
CA ASP A 20 32.31 -26.04 -4.97
C ASP A 20 30.98 -25.40 -4.58
N ARG A 21 31.05 -24.38 -3.71
CA ARG A 21 29.95 -23.46 -3.52
C ARG A 21 29.90 -22.68 -4.81
N SER A 22 29.10 -23.18 -5.75
CA SER A 22 28.62 -22.39 -6.88
C SER A 22 27.97 -21.13 -6.29
N VAL A 23 28.73 -20.04 -6.21
CA VAL A 23 28.22 -18.72 -5.86
C VAL A 23 27.35 -18.32 -7.04
N GLN A 24 26.07 -18.65 -6.96
CA GLN A 24 25.10 -18.23 -7.96
C GLN A 24 25.02 -16.70 -7.91
N TYR A 25 25.25 -16.09 -9.06
CA TYR A 25 25.30 -14.65 -9.26
C TYR A 25 23.97 -14.02 -8.85
N THR A 26 23.90 -13.29 -7.73
CA THR A 26 22.72 -12.48 -7.33
C THR A 26 22.55 -11.21 -8.18
N GLY A 27 23.10 -11.19 -9.40
CA GLY A 27 23.14 -9.97 -10.23
C GLY A 27 24.00 -8.85 -9.65
N GLY A 28 24.90 -9.14 -8.69
CA GLY A 28 25.68 -8.13 -7.97
C GLY A 28 24.88 -7.35 -6.91
N LEU A 29 23.66 -7.79 -6.58
CA LEU A 29 22.80 -7.14 -5.61
C LEU A 29 23.03 -7.72 -4.21
N TYR A 30 23.25 -6.84 -3.23
CA TYR A 30 23.28 -7.14 -1.81
C TYR A 30 21.89 -6.91 -1.22
N TYR A 31 21.55 -7.62 -0.13
CA TYR A 31 20.29 -7.40 0.55
C TYR A 31 20.19 -5.94 1.04
N GLN A 32 19.03 -5.32 0.78
CA GLN A 32 18.69 -4.00 1.28
C GLN A 32 17.44 -4.08 2.14
N PRO A 33 17.43 -3.50 3.37
CA PRO A 33 16.23 -3.48 4.20
C PRO A 33 15.01 -2.92 3.47
N ILE A 34 13.86 -3.55 3.64
CA ILE A 34 12.63 -3.10 3.00
C ILE A 34 12.17 -1.75 3.59
N ARG A 35 11.85 -0.81 2.70
CA ARG A 35 11.16 0.43 3.07
C ARG A 35 9.66 0.16 3.02
N HIS A 36 9.01 0.32 4.16
CA HIS A 36 7.57 0.17 4.24
C HIS A 36 6.90 1.43 3.71
N HIS A 37 5.74 1.26 3.08
CA HIS A 37 4.87 2.36 2.71
C HIS A 37 3.47 2.09 3.22
N TRP A 38 2.82 3.10 3.77
CA TRP A 38 1.45 2.97 4.24
C TRP A 38 0.48 3.11 3.06
N CYS A 39 -0.54 2.26 3.05
CA CYS A 39 -1.65 2.32 2.08
C CYS A 39 -2.98 2.33 2.81
N TYR A 40 -4.02 2.83 2.16
CA TYR A 40 -5.40 2.78 2.63
C TYR A 40 -6.32 2.16 1.59
N GLN A 41 -7.41 1.56 2.07
CA GLN A 41 -8.42 0.98 1.21
C GLN A 41 -9.40 2.06 0.71
N GLN A 42 -9.69 2.04 -0.59
CA GLN A 42 -10.65 2.94 -1.25
C GLN A 42 -11.46 2.14 -2.27
N ASN A 43 -12.43 1.37 -1.76
CA ASN A 43 -13.22 0.47 -2.60
C ASN A 43 -14.06 1.24 -3.64
N GLN A 44 -14.20 0.66 -4.83
CA GLN A 44 -15.09 1.18 -5.87
C GLN A 44 -16.14 0.12 -6.19
N GLY A 45 -17.29 0.19 -5.51
CA GLY A 45 -18.24 -0.93 -5.47
C GLY A 45 -17.60 -2.14 -4.78
N ASP A 46 -17.76 -3.33 -5.36
CA ASP A 46 -17.19 -4.59 -4.83
C ASP A 46 -15.69 -4.75 -5.13
N VAL A 47 -15.09 -3.76 -5.78
CA VAL A 47 -13.70 -3.81 -6.19
C VAL A 47 -12.82 -3.22 -5.09
N GLU A 48 -12.06 -4.09 -4.44
CA GLU A 48 -11.01 -3.69 -3.52
C GLU A 48 -9.88 -2.93 -4.24
N ILE A 49 -9.55 -1.73 -3.73
CA ILE A 49 -8.46 -0.89 -4.23
C ILE A 49 -7.65 -0.40 -3.04
N TRP A 50 -6.33 -0.57 -3.11
CA TRP A 50 -5.39 -0.01 -2.15
C TRP A 50 -4.65 1.17 -2.79
N ARG A 51 -4.68 2.32 -2.11
CA ARG A 51 -4.00 3.55 -2.54
C ARG A 51 -2.83 3.82 -1.60
N PRO A 52 -1.66 4.22 -2.12
CA PRO A 52 -0.57 4.66 -1.28
C PRO A 52 -0.96 5.97 -0.59
N PHE A 53 -0.59 6.12 0.68
CA PHE A 53 -0.54 7.45 1.30
C PHE A 53 0.53 8.30 0.63
N SER A 54 0.50 9.62 0.86
CA SER A 54 1.59 10.49 0.44
C SER A 54 2.91 10.10 1.13
N VAL A 55 4.05 10.53 0.59
CA VAL A 55 5.36 10.30 1.23
C VAL A 55 5.38 10.87 2.65
N LEU A 56 4.86 12.08 2.84
CA LEU A 56 4.78 12.75 4.13
C LEU A 56 3.91 11.96 5.13
N ASP A 57 2.68 11.62 4.75
CA ASP A 57 1.76 10.88 5.61
C ASP A 57 2.32 9.50 5.97
N SER A 58 2.85 8.77 4.98
CA SER A 58 3.44 7.45 5.16
C SER A 58 4.64 7.48 6.12
N MET A 59 5.49 8.50 6.01
CA MET A 59 6.62 8.69 6.93
C MET A 59 6.14 8.98 8.36
N ASN A 60 5.16 9.86 8.53
CA ASN A 60 4.59 10.20 9.83
C ASN A 60 3.92 8.99 10.51
N LEU A 61 3.18 8.19 9.74
CA LEU A 61 2.60 6.92 10.19
C LEU A 61 3.69 5.92 10.60
N GLU A 62 4.76 5.79 9.83
CA GLU A 62 5.85 4.85 10.12
C GLU A 62 6.62 5.21 11.39
N VAL A 63 6.93 6.51 11.57
CA VAL A 63 7.55 7.03 12.80
C VAL A 63 6.66 6.74 14.00
N SER A 64 5.35 6.96 13.86
CA SER A 64 4.39 6.77 14.94
C SER A 64 4.20 5.30 15.27
N ASN A 65 4.11 4.43 14.27
CA ASN A 65 4.04 2.98 14.45
C ASN A 65 5.27 2.44 15.20
N SER A 66 6.46 2.95 14.87
CA SER A 66 7.70 2.56 15.54
C SER A 66 7.70 2.93 17.04
N ARG A 67 7.09 4.06 17.41
CA ARG A 67 6.90 4.47 18.81
C ARG A 67 5.80 3.67 19.52
N CYS A 68 4.67 3.42 18.85
CA CYS A 68 3.55 2.66 19.41
C CYS A 68 3.95 1.25 19.87
N VAL A 69 4.79 0.58 19.07
CA VAL A 69 5.32 -0.76 19.41
C VAL A 69 6.10 -0.74 20.74
N GLN A 70 6.69 0.40 21.10
CA GLN A 70 7.45 0.55 22.34
C GLN A 70 6.56 0.94 23.53
N GLU A 71 5.46 1.67 23.30
CA GLU A 71 4.69 2.34 24.36
C GLU A 71 3.30 1.73 24.64
N SER A 72 2.92 0.62 23.97
CA SER A 72 1.66 -0.11 24.18
C SER A 72 0.38 0.76 24.11
N SER A 73 0.46 1.92 23.46
CA SER A 73 -0.66 2.85 23.31
C SER A 73 -1.40 2.54 22.02
N ASN A 74 -2.51 1.80 22.13
CA ASN A 74 -3.37 1.43 20.99
C ASN A 74 -4.16 2.60 20.38
N ASN A 75 -3.95 3.83 20.85
CA ASN A 75 -4.74 4.99 20.45
C ASN A 75 -3.91 6.17 19.94
N VAL A 76 -2.82 5.89 19.23
CA VAL A 76 -2.06 6.94 18.53
C VAL A 76 -2.78 7.29 17.24
N ILE A 77 -3.29 8.52 17.20
CA ILE A 77 -3.99 9.08 16.06
C ILE A 77 -3.05 10.01 15.31
N ILE A 78 -2.93 9.81 14.01
CA ILE A 78 -2.12 10.63 13.11
C ILE A 78 -3.03 11.23 12.05
N GLN A 79 -2.98 12.56 11.94
CA GLN A 79 -3.66 13.28 10.87
C GLN A 79 -2.97 13.02 9.54
N THR A 80 -3.77 12.76 8.52
CA THR A 80 -3.32 12.46 7.16
C THR A 80 -4.11 13.27 6.14
N ASN A 81 -3.59 13.38 4.92
CA ASN A 81 -4.21 14.16 3.85
C ASN A 81 -4.54 15.59 4.34
N GLY A 82 -3.54 16.31 4.84
CA GLY A 82 -3.70 17.70 5.28
C GLY A 82 -4.68 17.91 6.44
N GLY A 83 -4.89 16.89 7.28
CA GLY A 83 -5.79 16.96 8.45
C GLY A 83 -7.23 16.51 8.19
N ARG A 84 -7.55 16.05 6.98
CA ARG A 84 -8.91 15.62 6.62
C ARG A 84 -9.29 14.26 7.18
N PHE A 85 -8.30 13.43 7.49
CA PHE A 85 -8.50 12.08 7.98
C PHE A 85 -7.61 11.80 9.16
N ASP A 86 -8.18 11.14 10.15
CA ASP A 86 -7.46 10.58 11.28
C ASP A 86 -7.18 9.11 11.02
N VAL A 87 -5.92 8.70 11.18
CA VAL A 87 -5.51 7.30 11.16
C VAL A 87 -5.16 6.89 12.58
N ASN A 88 -5.94 5.96 13.12
CA ASN A 88 -5.52 5.25 14.32
C ASN A 88 -4.52 4.18 13.89
N VAL A 89 -3.25 4.42 14.26
CA VAL A 89 -2.15 3.54 13.90
C VAL A 89 -2.37 2.16 14.51
N GLY A 90 -2.75 2.07 15.79
CA GLY A 90 -2.93 0.80 16.49
C GLY A 90 -4.02 -0.10 15.89
N SER A 91 -5.21 0.44 15.64
CA SER A 91 -6.34 -0.31 15.09
C SER A 91 -6.29 -0.48 13.56
N ARG A 92 -5.36 0.20 12.88
CA ARG A 92 -5.23 0.19 11.41
C ARG A 92 -6.50 0.68 10.72
N LEU A 93 -7.13 1.71 11.27
CA LEU A 93 -8.34 2.32 10.72
C LEU A 93 -8.13 3.81 10.43
N ARG A 94 -8.72 4.26 9.34
CA ARG A 94 -8.76 5.65 8.90
C ARG A 94 -10.19 6.15 8.89
N THR A 95 -10.44 7.32 9.45
CA THR A 95 -11.75 7.96 9.49
C THR A 95 -11.66 9.40 9.01
N PRO A 96 -12.63 9.90 8.22
CA PRO A 96 -12.71 11.33 7.95
C PRO A 96 -13.01 12.12 9.23
N VAL A 97 -12.51 13.35 9.27
CA VAL A 97 -12.67 14.27 10.42
C VAL A 97 -13.88 15.18 10.22
N TYR A 98 -14.12 15.64 8.99
CA TYR A 98 -15.08 16.72 8.70
C TYR A 98 -16.40 16.27 8.07
N TRP A 99 -16.53 14.98 7.77
CA TRP A 99 -17.77 14.39 7.25
C TRP A 99 -17.91 12.97 7.77
N SER A 100 -19.14 12.46 7.81
CA SER A 100 -19.40 11.09 8.26
C SER A 100 -19.14 10.09 7.13
N SER A 101 -18.30 9.10 7.41
CA SER A 101 -18.09 7.91 6.56
C SER A 101 -17.66 6.75 7.44
N ASP A 102 -17.89 5.52 6.96
CA ASP A 102 -17.37 4.33 7.63
C ASP A 102 -15.83 4.35 7.68
N PRO A 103 -15.22 3.88 8.79
CA PRO A 103 -13.78 3.71 8.88
C PRO A 103 -13.27 2.77 7.79
N VAL A 104 -12.18 3.16 7.12
CA VAL A 104 -11.53 2.32 6.10
C VAL A 104 -10.22 1.73 6.62
N PRO A 105 -9.88 0.48 6.27
CA PRO A 105 -8.60 -0.11 6.64
C PRO A 105 -7.40 0.65 6.08
N VAL A 106 -6.34 0.71 6.89
CA VAL A 106 -4.99 1.08 6.47
C VAL A 106 -4.04 -0.09 6.67
N ARG A 107 -2.90 -0.08 5.99
CA ARG A 107 -1.93 -1.16 6.08
C ARG A 107 -0.51 -0.66 5.89
N ARG A 108 0.41 -1.13 6.74
CA ARG A 108 1.84 -0.95 6.58
C ARG A 108 2.37 -1.98 5.57
N CYS A 109 2.65 -1.54 4.35
CA CYS A 109 2.88 -2.43 3.23
C CYS A 109 4.38 -2.59 2.90
N SER A 110 4.79 -3.82 2.58
CA SER A 110 6.15 -4.15 2.14
C SER A 110 6.18 -5.09 0.92
N TRP A 111 5.12 -5.87 0.72
CA TRP A 111 4.98 -6.82 -0.37
C TRP A 111 3.58 -6.79 -0.94
N PHE A 112 3.49 -7.02 -2.25
CA PHE A 112 2.25 -6.93 -3.01
C PHE A 112 2.13 -8.08 -4.00
N PHE A 113 0.91 -8.51 -4.30
CA PHE A 113 0.63 -9.37 -5.44
C PHE A 113 -0.23 -8.64 -6.46
N LYS A 114 0.00 -8.96 -7.73
CA LYS A 114 -0.80 -8.44 -8.82
C LYS A 114 -2.17 -9.13 -8.84
N ARG A 115 -3.23 -8.34 -8.72
CA ARG A 115 -4.61 -8.78 -8.87
C ARG A 115 -4.85 -9.26 -10.30
N GLU A 116 -5.70 -10.26 -10.40
CA GLU A 116 -6.12 -10.83 -11.66
C GLU A 116 -7.13 -9.91 -12.38
N GLY A 117 -6.94 -9.74 -13.69
CA GLY A 117 -7.87 -8.98 -14.55
C GLY A 117 -7.62 -7.47 -14.67
N ASP A 118 -7.00 -6.80 -13.69
CA ASP A 118 -6.99 -5.32 -13.68
C ASP A 118 -5.62 -4.65 -13.42
N ASN A 119 -4.52 -5.41 -13.46
CA ASN A 119 -3.15 -4.94 -13.23
C ASN A 119 -2.89 -4.21 -11.90
N ARG A 120 -3.84 -4.17 -10.96
CA ARG A 120 -3.64 -3.54 -9.66
C ARG A 120 -2.79 -4.42 -8.75
N TYR A 121 -2.14 -3.79 -7.78
CA TYR A 121 -1.40 -4.49 -6.75
C TYR A 121 -2.16 -4.44 -5.43
N ILE A 122 -2.29 -5.58 -4.77
CA ILE A 122 -2.89 -5.72 -3.45
C ILE A 122 -1.76 -6.00 -2.46
N PRO A 123 -1.66 -5.24 -1.35
CA PRO A 123 -0.68 -5.51 -0.31
C PRO A 123 -1.05 -6.79 0.44
N TYR A 124 -0.06 -7.65 0.67
CA TYR A 124 -0.21 -8.75 1.61
C TYR A 124 -0.43 -8.24 3.04
N ASP A 125 -1.07 -9.04 3.87
CA ASP A 125 -1.15 -8.78 5.32
C ASP A 125 0.23 -8.62 5.94
N GLU A 126 0.35 -7.74 6.95
CA GLU A 126 1.64 -7.32 7.51
C GLU A 126 2.48 -8.51 8.01
N ASN A 127 1.85 -9.50 8.65
CA ASN A 127 2.53 -10.71 9.13
C ASN A 127 3.00 -11.61 7.96
N PHE A 128 2.15 -11.80 6.94
CA PHE A 128 2.52 -12.57 5.75
C PHE A 128 3.71 -11.91 5.05
N ALA A 129 3.64 -10.59 4.85
CA ALA A 129 4.69 -9.81 4.22
C ALA A 129 6.01 -9.87 5.02
N ALA A 130 5.96 -9.87 6.35
CA ALA A 130 7.14 -10.02 7.21
C ALA A 130 7.79 -11.41 7.06
N GLN A 131 6.99 -12.48 7.00
CA GLN A 131 7.52 -13.83 6.76
C GLN A 131 8.13 -13.96 5.37
N LEU A 132 7.47 -13.38 4.36
CA LEU A 132 7.97 -13.35 2.98
C LEU A 132 9.30 -12.59 2.87
N GLU A 133 9.42 -11.43 3.53
CA GLU A 133 10.67 -10.66 3.59
C GLU A 133 11.81 -11.45 4.22
N ASN A 134 11.54 -12.23 5.28
CA ASN A 134 12.55 -13.08 5.91
C ASN A 134 13.10 -14.15 4.95
N GLU A 135 12.23 -14.80 4.17
CA GLU A 135 12.67 -15.77 3.16
C GLU A 135 13.41 -15.09 1.99
N TYR A 136 12.96 -13.91 1.56
CA TYR A 136 13.64 -13.12 0.55
C TYR A 136 15.06 -12.75 0.99
N LYS A 137 15.21 -12.28 2.25
CA LYS A 137 16.51 -11.97 2.84
C LYS A 137 17.44 -13.20 2.84
N LYS A 138 16.95 -14.35 3.31
CA LYS A 138 17.72 -15.61 3.27
C LYS A 138 18.15 -15.97 1.85
N ALA A 139 17.27 -15.83 0.86
CA ALA A 139 17.59 -16.12 -0.54
C ALA A 139 18.67 -15.17 -1.09
N MET A 140 18.60 -13.88 -0.77
CA MET A 140 19.62 -12.88 -1.13
C MET A 140 21.00 -13.19 -0.51
N GLU A 141 21.03 -13.63 0.75
CA GLU A 141 22.28 -13.90 1.48
C GLU A 141 22.92 -15.24 1.11
N THR A 142 22.11 -16.26 0.80
CA THR A 142 22.59 -17.64 0.55
C THR A 142 22.62 -18.04 -0.92
N GLY A 143 21.99 -17.26 -1.80
CA GLY A 143 21.73 -17.65 -3.18
C GLY A 143 20.67 -18.75 -3.32
N GLY A 144 19.90 -19.05 -2.26
CA GLY A 144 18.88 -20.11 -2.21
C GLY A 144 17.59 -19.79 -2.96
N TRP A 145 17.70 -19.53 -4.27
CA TRP A 145 16.59 -19.28 -5.20
C TRP A 145 15.89 -20.56 -5.65
N HIS A 146 14.81 -20.43 -6.43
CA HIS A 146 14.05 -21.53 -7.04
C HIS A 146 13.39 -22.48 -6.03
N ARG A 147 13.19 -22.02 -4.79
CA ARG A 147 12.50 -22.78 -3.73
C ARG A 147 11.01 -22.49 -3.75
N ARG A 148 10.22 -23.52 -3.45
CA ARG A 148 8.78 -23.43 -3.20
C ARG A 148 8.58 -23.12 -1.72
N LEU A 149 8.03 -21.95 -1.43
CA LEU A 149 7.74 -21.48 -0.08
C LEU A 149 6.23 -21.58 0.17
N GLU A 150 5.85 -22.30 1.21
CA GLU A 150 4.45 -22.52 1.54
C GLU A 150 4.09 -21.65 2.75
N PHE A 151 3.05 -20.85 2.59
CA PHE A 151 2.55 -19.92 3.61
C PHE A 151 1.13 -20.32 4.05
N PRO A 152 0.66 -19.81 5.21
CA PRO A 152 -0.71 -20.04 5.66
C PRO A 152 -1.76 -19.73 4.58
N GLY A 153 -2.85 -20.50 4.57
CA GLY A 153 -3.90 -20.37 3.56
C GLY A 153 -3.54 -21.02 2.22
N ASN A 154 -2.61 -21.97 2.19
CA ASN A 154 -2.13 -22.71 1.00
C ASN A 154 -1.58 -21.80 -0.12
N VAL A 155 -1.07 -20.62 0.24
CA VAL A 155 -0.40 -19.74 -0.72
C VAL A 155 1.02 -20.24 -0.93
N VAL A 156 1.38 -20.46 -2.20
CA VAL A 156 2.71 -20.92 -2.57
C VAL A 156 3.45 -19.81 -3.28
N ILE A 157 4.62 -19.44 -2.79
CA ILE A 157 5.49 -18.45 -3.41
C ILE A 157 6.71 -19.15 -4.00
N VAL A 158 7.09 -18.77 -5.22
CA VAL A 158 8.34 -19.20 -5.87
C VAL A 158 9.17 -17.96 -6.22
N MET A 159 10.39 -17.91 -5.70
CA MET A 159 11.37 -16.85 -5.97
C MET A 159 12.41 -17.34 -6.97
N HIS A 160 12.30 -16.96 -8.25
CA HIS A 160 13.30 -17.32 -9.26
C HIS A 160 14.58 -16.50 -9.11
N ASN A 161 14.44 -15.22 -8.78
CA ASN A 161 15.54 -14.31 -8.41
C ASN A 161 14.97 -13.11 -7.65
N ALA A 162 15.81 -12.11 -7.36
CA ALA A 162 15.45 -10.90 -6.62
C ALA A 162 14.26 -10.11 -7.24
N ASN A 163 14.09 -10.17 -8.55
CA ASN A 163 13.11 -9.37 -9.31
C ASN A 163 11.93 -10.20 -9.85
N VAL A 164 12.05 -11.53 -9.85
CA VAL A 164 11.06 -12.45 -10.42
C VAL A 164 10.57 -13.38 -9.32
N ILE A 165 9.44 -12.99 -8.74
CA ILE A 165 8.75 -13.71 -7.67
C ILE A 165 7.29 -13.84 -8.06
N VAL A 166 6.73 -15.03 -7.86
CA VAL A 166 5.34 -15.34 -8.22
C VAL A 166 4.62 -16.07 -7.09
N GLN A 167 3.32 -15.84 -6.98
CA GLN A 167 2.43 -16.62 -6.13
C GLN A 167 1.55 -17.55 -6.97
N PHE A 168 1.28 -18.73 -6.43
CA PHE A 168 0.25 -19.63 -6.90
C PHE A 168 -0.87 -19.63 -5.87
N PRO A 169 -2.12 -19.38 -6.28
CA PRO A 169 -3.26 -19.37 -5.38
C PRO A 169 -3.57 -20.78 -4.84
N ALA A 170 -4.17 -20.82 -3.66
CA ALA A 170 -4.52 -22.00 -2.88
C ALA A 170 -5.54 -22.95 -3.52
N THR A 171 -6.41 -22.41 -4.38
CA THR A 171 -7.66 -23.04 -4.82
C THR A 171 -7.57 -23.70 -6.18
N ALA A 172 -6.41 -24.24 -6.53
CA ALA A 172 -6.36 -25.32 -7.50
C ALA A 172 -6.75 -26.63 -6.80
N THR A 173 -7.93 -26.71 -6.17
CA THR A 173 -8.50 -28.00 -5.77
C THR A 173 -8.85 -28.72 -7.06
N PRO A 174 -8.22 -29.86 -7.38
CA PRO A 174 -8.62 -30.64 -8.54
C PRO A 174 -10.08 -31.04 -8.36
N ASP A 175 -10.86 -31.03 -9.44
CA ASP A 175 -12.14 -31.72 -9.45
C ASP A 175 -11.94 -33.21 -9.16
N GLU A 176 -13.04 -33.96 -8.99
CA GLU A 176 -13.03 -35.40 -8.72
C GLU A 176 -12.25 -36.22 -9.78
N TRP A 177 -11.93 -35.61 -10.93
CA TRP A 177 -11.14 -36.17 -12.03
C TRP A 177 -9.71 -35.61 -12.16
N GLY A 178 -9.26 -34.78 -11.22
CA GLY A 178 -7.90 -34.23 -11.23
C GLY A 178 -7.70 -32.98 -12.09
N ASN A 179 -8.75 -32.38 -12.65
CA ASN A 179 -8.66 -31.16 -13.44
C ASN A 179 -8.82 -29.91 -12.55
N VAL A 180 -7.97 -28.93 -12.79
CA VAL A 180 -8.05 -27.61 -12.19
C VAL A 180 -8.44 -26.61 -13.27
N SER A 181 -9.48 -25.82 -13.05
CA SER A 181 -9.93 -24.78 -13.98
C SER A 181 -8.74 -23.86 -14.33
N GLY A 182 -8.40 -23.73 -15.62
CA GLY A 182 -7.13 -23.16 -16.07
C GLY A 182 -6.82 -21.73 -15.60
N ASP A 183 -7.85 -20.93 -15.29
CA ASP A 183 -7.69 -19.57 -14.74
C ASP A 183 -7.24 -19.58 -13.27
N GLN A 184 -7.62 -20.61 -12.49
CA GLN A 184 -7.28 -20.74 -11.07
C GLN A 184 -5.82 -21.17 -10.81
N MET A 185 -5.04 -21.47 -11.85
CA MET A 185 -3.65 -21.92 -11.72
C MET A 185 -2.63 -20.86 -12.17
N ARG A 186 -3.09 -19.69 -12.64
CA ARG A 186 -2.18 -18.70 -13.22
C ARG A 186 -1.32 -18.06 -12.13
N PRO A 187 0.03 -18.13 -12.24
CA PRO A 187 0.91 -17.47 -11.30
C PRO A 187 0.68 -15.96 -11.34
N ARG A 188 0.53 -15.35 -10.17
CA ARG A 188 0.41 -13.90 -10.01
C ARG A 188 1.77 -13.32 -9.65
N VAL A 189 2.11 -12.19 -10.26
CA VAL A 189 3.38 -11.49 -9.98
C VAL A 189 3.38 -10.97 -8.56
N VAL A 190 4.50 -11.15 -7.87
CA VAL A 190 4.74 -10.63 -6.52
C VAL A 190 5.81 -9.56 -6.60
N LYS A 191 5.58 -8.44 -5.93
CA LYS A 191 6.46 -7.27 -5.94
C LYS A 191 6.83 -6.86 -4.52
N ARG A 192 8.09 -6.49 -4.37
CA ARG A 192 8.69 -5.98 -3.14
C ARG A 192 8.70 -4.46 -3.19
N GLY A 193 8.18 -3.81 -2.15
CA GLY A 193 8.04 -2.36 -2.10
C GLY A 193 7.04 -1.83 -3.13
N VAL A 194 7.03 -0.51 -3.30
CA VAL A 194 6.09 0.23 -4.15
C VAL A 194 6.76 0.94 -5.34
N GLU A 195 8.10 0.99 -5.34
CA GLU A 195 8.92 1.75 -6.29
C GLU A 195 8.69 1.32 -7.75
N ASP A 196 8.35 0.04 -7.96
CA ASP A 196 8.16 -0.54 -9.29
C ASP A 196 6.83 -0.17 -9.98
N PHE A 197 5.80 0.24 -9.23
CA PHE A 197 4.44 0.33 -9.78
C PHE A 197 3.59 1.49 -9.27
N ALA A 198 4.02 2.22 -8.25
CA ALA A 198 3.24 3.32 -7.69
C ALA A 198 3.95 4.66 -7.93
N THR A 199 3.22 5.61 -8.50
CA THR A 199 3.57 7.03 -8.39
C THR A 199 2.99 7.55 -7.09
N ILE A 200 3.85 8.03 -6.20
CA ILE A 200 3.46 8.46 -4.86
C ILE A 200 3.63 9.97 -4.78
N GLU A 201 2.56 10.66 -4.39
CA GLU A 201 2.57 12.09 -4.17
C GLU A 201 3.42 12.42 -2.94
N HIS A 202 4.12 13.55 -2.96
CA HIS A 202 4.93 13.97 -1.83
C HIS A 202 4.06 14.27 -0.58
N GLY A 203 2.85 14.78 -0.80
CA GLY A 203 1.90 15.16 0.25
C GLY A 203 1.62 16.66 0.25
N GLU A 204 0.52 17.02 0.90
CA GLU A 204 0.07 18.40 1.08
C GLU A 204 0.63 19.00 2.37
N ARG A 205 0.66 20.34 2.44
CA ARG A 205 0.98 21.05 3.67
C ARG A 205 -0.19 21.07 4.64
N GLU A 206 0.11 21.24 5.93
CA GLU A 206 -0.93 21.41 6.94
C GLU A 206 -1.48 22.84 6.93
N GLU A 207 -0.66 23.84 6.60
CA GLU A 207 -1.07 25.24 6.59
C GLU A 207 -2.09 25.53 5.47
N VAL A 208 -3.19 26.18 5.83
CA VAL A 208 -4.31 26.55 4.95
C VAL A 208 -4.44 28.06 4.91
N ASP A 209 -4.38 28.65 3.72
CA ASP A 209 -4.59 30.11 3.54
C ASP A 209 -6.08 30.45 3.39
N HIS A 210 -6.84 29.57 2.74
CA HIS A 210 -8.26 29.76 2.45
C HIS A 210 -9.05 28.47 2.67
N LEU A 211 -10.20 28.58 3.34
CA LEU A 211 -11.15 27.48 3.49
C LEU A 211 -12.41 27.75 2.65
N VAL A 212 -12.78 26.79 1.82
CA VAL A 212 -13.95 26.85 0.93
C VAL A 212 -14.90 25.72 1.30
N LEU A 213 -16.12 26.07 1.73
CA LEU A 213 -17.15 25.10 2.03
C LEU A 213 -18.01 24.85 0.79
N ILE A 214 -18.09 23.61 0.35
CA ILE A 214 -18.89 23.20 -0.81
C ILE A 214 -20.20 22.61 -0.32
N VAL A 215 -21.28 23.34 -0.57
CA VAL A 215 -22.64 22.96 -0.21
C VAL A 215 -23.36 22.52 -1.49
N PRO A 216 -23.68 21.23 -1.67
CA PRO A 216 -24.36 20.75 -2.85
C PRO A 216 -25.82 21.23 -2.87
N GLY A 217 -26.33 21.54 -4.07
CA GLY A 217 -27.74 21.85 -4.28
C GLY A 217 -28.62 20.63 -4.03
N ILE A 218 -29.94 20.86 -3.88
CA ILE A 218 -30.88 19.78 -3.58
C ILE A 218 -30.97 18.78 -4.75
N GLU A 219 -30.95 19.25 -6.00
CA GLU A 219 -31.03 18.40 -7.20
C GLU A 219 -29.77 17.57 -7.44
N ASP A 220 -28.59 18.11 -7.10
CA ASP A 220 -27.29 17.43 -7.25
C ASP A 220 -27.18 16.17 -6.37
N MET A 221 -27.99 16.09 -5.30
CA MET A 221 -27.99 15.00 -4.33
C MET A 221 -28.89 13.81 -4.72
N PHE A 222 -29.91 14.02 -5.55
CA PHE A 222 -30.85 12.96 -5.99
C PHE A 222 -30.50 12.36 -7.34
N ASN A 223 -29.46 12.86 -8.00
CA ASN A 223 -28.98 12.24 -9.21
C ASN A 223 -28.28 10.92 -8.87
N ASN A 224 -28.96 9.79 -9.06
CA ASN A 224 -28.42 8.43 -8.89
C ASN A 224 -27.18 8.13 -9.77
N LYS A 225 -26.76 9.08 -10.62
CA LYS A 225 -25.54 9.02 -11.45
C LYS A 225 -24.48 10.06 -11.05
N GLY A 226 -24.72 10.88 -10.02
CA GLY A 226 -23.81 11.92 -9.56
C GLY A 226 -22.66 11.37 -8.70
N LYS A 227 -21.46 11.92 -8.86
CA LYS A 227 -20.36 11.73 -7.90
C LYS A 227 -20.80 12.34 -6.56
N SER A 228 -20.42 11.71 -5.44
CA SER A 228 -20.70 12.29 -4.12
C SER A 228 -19.98 13.64 -3.95
N VAL A 229 -20.49 14.52 -3.08
CA VAL A 229 -19.89 15.84 -2.86
C VAL A 229 -18.43 15.73 -2.38
N GLU A 230 -18.10 14.69 -1.62
CA GLU A 230 -16.74 14.37 -1.17
C GLU A 230 -15.81 14.16 -2.36
N VAL A 231 -16.24 13.38 -3.37
CA VAL A 231 -15.45 13.12 -4.58
C VAL A 231 -15.29 14.40 -5.42
N LEU A 232 -16.33 15.23 -5.50
CA LEU A 232 -16.24 16.51 -6.20
C LEU A 232 -15.23 17.44 -5.51
N VAL A 233 -15.26 17.48 -4.18
CA VAL A 233 -14.32 18.27 -3.39
C VAL A 233 -12.88 17.74 -3.53
N ASP A 234 -12.69 16.42 -3.63
CA ASP A 234 -11.38 15.83 -3.95
C ASP A 234 -10.86 16.29 -5.32
N ASP A 235 -11.72 16.29 -6.36
CA ASP A 235 -11.34 16.79 -7.70
C ASP A 235 -10.88 18.28 -7.63
N LEU A 236 -11.59 19.12 -6.86
CA LEU A 236 -11.22 20.52 -6.66
C LEU A 236 -9.87 20.67 -5.93
N ARG A 237 -9.62 19.86 -4.90
CA ARG A 237 -8.33 19.84 -4.19
C ARG A 237 -7.20 19.46 -5.13
N THR A 238 -7.37 18.40 -5.93
CA THR A 238 -6.36 17.96 -6.91
C THR A 238 -6.08 19.06 -7.93
N HIS A 239 -7.10 19.73 -8.46
CA HIS A 239 -6.91 20.83 -9.41
C HIS A 239 -6.18 22.02 -8.77
N ALA A 240 -6.60 22.45 -7.57
CA ALA A 240 -5.96 23.54 -6.85
C ALA A 240 -4.48 23.24 -6.54
N LEU A 241 -4.18 22.02 -6.07
CA LEU A 241 -2.81 21.58 -5.81
C LEU A 241 -1.97 21.54 -7.09
N THR A 242 -2.54 21.07 -8.20
CA THR A 242 -1.87 21.06 -9.50
C THR A 242 -1.50 22.48 -9.94
N LEU A 243 -2.43 23.44 -9.82
CA LEU A 243 -2.19 24.84 -10.16
C LEU A 243 -1.14 25.50 -9.25
N LEU A 244 -1.16 25.21 -7.94
CA LEU A 244 -0.14 25.68 -7.00
C LEU A 244 1.26 25.18 -7.39
N ASN A 245 1.36 23.89 -7.72
CA ASN A 245 2.63 23.28 -8.09
C ASN A 245 3.15 23.75 -9.46
N SER A 246 2.28 24.05 -10.43
CA SER A 246 2.69 24.45 -11.78
C SER A 246 2.91 25.96 -11.96
N HIS A 247 2.10 26.81 -11.32
CA HIS A 247 2.11 28.26 -11.55
C HIS A 247 2.64 29.08 -10.38
N PHE A 248 2.60 28.53 -9.16
CA PHE A 248 3.02 29.23 -7.94
C PHE A 248 4.20 28.57 -7.26
N THR A 249 5.01 27.77 -7.99
CA THR A 249 6.09 26.96 -7.43
C THR A 249 7.04 27.75 -6.54
N GLN A 250 7.49 28.93 -6.97
CA GLN A 250 8.41 29.76 -6.20
C GLN A 250 7.75 30.26 -4.90
N ALA A 251 6.52 30.77 -5.00
CA ALA A 251 5.76 31.27 -3.85
C ALA A 251 5.43 30.14 -2.85
N PHE A 252 5.13 28.95 -3.37
CA PHE A 252 4.91 27.75 -2.57
C PHE A 252 6.21 27.34 -1.87
N GLN A 253 7.32 27.25 -2.59
CA GLN A 253 8.64 26.91 -2.02
C GLN A 253 9.12 27.92 -0.99
N SER A 254 8.92 29.22 -1.22
CA SER A 254 9.25 30.29 -0.26
C SER A 254 8.28 30.41 0.91
N LYS A 255 7.24 29.57 0.96
CA LYS A 255 6.16 29.59 1.96
C LYS A 255 5.41 30.93 2.03
N SER A 256 5.34 31.67 0.92
CA SER A 256 4.50 32.87 0.84
C SER A 256 3.05 32.56 0.45
N VAL A 257 2.80 31.37 -0.09
CA VAL A 257 1.45 30.81 -0.28
C VAL A 257 1.43 29.34 0.17
N ASN A 258 0.29 28.92 0.72
CA ASN A 258 -0.01 27.57 1.14
C ASN A 258 -1.20 27.02 0.33
N ARG A 259 -1.97 26.09 0.90
CA ARG A 259 -3.08 25.44 0.18
C ARG A 259 -4.42 26.13 0.42
N VAL A 260 -5.31 25.99 -0.56
CA VAL A 260 -6.74 26.23 -0.39
C VAL A 260 -7.36 24.90 0.03
N GLU A 261 -8.04 24.88 1.17
CA GLU A 261 -8.78 23.71 1.61
C GLU A 261 -10.22 23.80 1.15
N PHE A 262 -10.72 22.71 0.60
CA PHE A 262 -12.13 22.57 0.25
C PHE A 262 -12.73 21.53 1.20
N LEU A 263 -13.90 21.78 1.80
CA LEU A 263 -14.60 20.80 2.64
C LEU A 263 -16.04 20.58 2.15
N PRO A 264 -16.51 19.32 2.09
CA PRO A 264 -17.90 19.02 1.75
C PRO A 264 -18.82 19.36 2.93
N VAL A 265 -19.99 19.91 2.64
CA VAL A 265 -21.08 20.08 3.62
C VAL A 265 -22.23 19.14 3.26
N VAL A 266 -22.26 17.99 3.93
CA VAL A 266 -23.27 16.94 3.72
C VAL A 266 -24.50 17.20 4.60
N TRP A 267 -25.25 18.27 4.28
CA TRP A 267 -26.37 18.73 5.09
C TRP A 267 -27.56 17.75 5.12
N THR A 268 -27.66 16.82 4.17
CA THR A 268 -28.75 15.85 4.08
C THR A 268 -28.74 14.82 5.21
N GLN A 269 -27.61 14.58 5.88
CA GLN A 269 -27.58 13.73 7.07
C GLN A 269 -28.46 14.32 8.18
N ALA A 270 -28.43 15.64 8.35
CA ALA A 270 -29.28 16.35 9.31
C ALA A 270 -30.80 16.25 8.98
N LEU A 271 -31.16 15.99 7.72
CA LEU A 271 -32.56 15.70 7.34
C LEU A 271 -33.00 14.28 7.72
N GLN A 272 -32.08 13.31 7.72
CA GLN A 272 -32.37 11.91 8.02
C GLN A 272 -32.46 11.66 9.52
N ASP A 273 -31.70 12.39 10.33
CA ASP A 273 -31.60 12.24 11.79
C ASP A 273 -32.79 12.81 12.60
N GLY A 274 -33.98 12.91 12.01
CA GLY A 274 -35.22 12.91 12.78
C GLY A 274 -35.96 14.23 12.97
N THR A 275 -35.76 15.22 12.10
CA THR A 275 -36.70 16.37 12.06
C THR A 275 -37.90 16.01 11.16
N LEU A 276 -38.89 15.30 11.73
CA LEU A 276 -40.16 14.96 11.07
C LEU A 276 -40.73 16.19 10.33
N GLY A 277 -40.92 16.07 9.02
CA GLY A 277 -41.50 17.11 8.16
C GLY A 277 -40.51 18.03 7.45
N LEU A 278 -39.21 18.06 7.82
CA LEU A 278 -38.24 18.96 7.17
C LEU A 278 -37.96 18.55 5.71
N LYS A 279 -37.94 17.24 5.42
CA LYS A 279 -37.80 16.72 4.05
C LYS A 279 -38.98 17.11 3.15
N GLU A 280 -40.21 17.10 3.70
CA GLU A 280 -41.42 17.51 2.99
C GLU A 280 -41.50 19.03 2.83
N GLN A 281 -41.07 19.79 3.84
CA GLN A 281 -40.93 21.25 3.75
C GLN A 281 -39.90 21.65 2.70
N VAL A 282 -38.72 21.02 2.69
CA VAL A 282 -37.68 21.24 1.67
C VAL A 282 -38.21 20.88 0.28
N GLY A 283 -38.91 19.75 0.15
CA GLY A 283 -39.59 19.35 -1.09
C GLY A 283 -40.64 20.36 -1.56
N SER A 284 -41.34 21.02 -0.63
CA SER A 284 -42.38 22.02 -0.96
C SER A 284 -41.83 23.37 -1.43
N ILE A 285 -40.58 23.70 -1.09
CA ILE A 285 -39.92 24.95 -1.49
C ILE A 285 -38.94 24.77 -2.65
N THR A 286 -38.61 23.54 -3.02
CA THR A 286 -37.86 23.24 -4.25
C THR A 286 -38.72 23.45 -5.48
N LEU A 287 -38.16 24.15 -6.46
CA LEU A 287 -38.80 24.31 -7.76
C LEU A 287 -38.96 22.93 -8.44
N PRO A 288 -40.07 22.66 -9.13
CA PRO A 288 -40.22 21.45 -9.90
C PRO A 288 -39.25 21.45 -11.09
N SER A 289 -38.47 20.38 -11.22
CA SER A 289 -37.52 20.13 -12.32
C SER A 289 -38.20 19.63 -13.58
#